data_AF-A0A959CHB8-F1
#
_entry.id   AF-A0A959CHB8-F1
#
_cell.length_a   1.000
_cell.length_b   1.000
_cell.length_c   1.000
_cell.angle_alpha   90.00
_cell.angle_beta   90.00
_cell.angle_gamma   90.00
#
_symmetry.space_group_name_H-M   'P 1'
#
loop_
_entity.id
_entity.type
_entity.pdbx_description
1 polymer ?
#
loop_
_entity_poly.entity_id
_entity_poly.type
_entity_poly.pdbx_seq_one_letter_code
_entity_poly.pdbx_strand_id
1 'polypeptide(L)'
;CRRWVSLSLLRDLHQMQREGKYVDTFVRAQRSQYIGTEDEYLCLTIARPAYPSPNRNVSVTIGLLMSDELREKIAFYEDPAIQFREVNKTCERCPLTDCAERAAPPAVVNKREEWRRIQERLAELNS
;
A
#
# COMPACT_ATOMS: atom_id res chain seq x y z
N CYS A 1 -1.52 2.62 4.47
CA CYS A 1 -2.65 2.56 3.51
C CYS A 1 -3.20 1.13 3.48
N ARG A 2 -4.49 0.91 3.18
CA ARG A 2 -5.09 -0.44 3.12
C ARG A 2 -4.80 -1.21 1.82
N ARG A 3 -4.24 -0.54 0.80
CA ARG A 3 -3.76 -1.12 -0.47
C ARG A 3 -2.39 -1.80 -0.36
N TRP A 4 -1.80 -1.84 0.83
CA TRP A 4 -0.55 -2.58 1.05
C TRP A 4 -0.86 -4.09 1.18
N VAL A 5 -0.09 -4.89 0.46
CA VAL A 5 -0.23 -6.36 0.41
C VAL A 5 -0.25 -6.99 1.81
N SER A 6 0.56 -6.53 2.77
CA SER A 6 0.59 -7.03 4.16
C SER A 6 -0.76 -7.03 4.86
N LEU A 7 -1.59 -6.01 4.64
CA LEU A 7 -2.92 -5.95 5.24
C LEU A 7 -3.90 -6.90 4.55
N SER A 8 -3.82 -7.03 3.22
CA SER A 8 -4.65 -7.98 2.48
C SER A 8 -4.33 -9.43 2.86
N LEU A 9 -3.05 -9.78 3.02
CA LEU A 9 -2.63 -11.13 3.40
C LEU A 9 -3.09 -11.52 4.79
N LEU A 10 -3.08 -10.58 5.74
CA LEU A 10 -3.61 -10.84 7.09
C LEU A 10 -5.11 -11.14 7.06
N ARG A 11 -5.88 -10.44 6.21
CA ARG A 11 -7.32 -10.67 6.03
C ARG A 11 -7.58 -12.02 5.37
N ASP A 12 -6.83 -12.33 4.33
CA ASP A 12 -6.97 -13.58 3.59
C ASP A 12 -6.63 -14.77 4.49
N LEU A 13 -5.53 -14.70 5.24
CA LEU A 13 -5.15 -15.72 6.22
C LEU A 13 -6.24 -15.91 7.29
N HIS A 14 -6.80 -14.82 7.82
CA HIS A 14 -7.90 -14.89 8.78
C HIS A 14 -9.15 -15.54 8.20
N GLN A 15 -9.51 -15.20 6.96
CA GLN A 15 -10.66 -15.78 6.26
C GLN A 15 -10.46 -17.29 6.01
N MET A 16 -9.28 -17.70 5.57
CA MET A 16 -8.95 -19.12 5.36
C MET A 16 -9.03 -19.94 6.65
N GLN A 17 -8.54 -19.39 7.77
CA GLN A 17 -8.65 -20.02 9.09
C GLN A 17 -10.12 -20.21 9.51
N ARG A 18 -10.98 -19.22 9.25
CA ARG A 18 -12.42 -19.32 9.53
C ARG A 18 -13.13 -20.40 8.70
N GLU A 19 -12.63 -20.65 7.49
CA GLU A 19 -13.11 -21.72 6.61
C GLU A 19 -12.55 -23.11 6.96
N GLY A 20 -11.74 -23.21 8.02
CA GLY A 20 -11.12 -24.47 8.45
C GLY A 20 -9.94 -24.93 7.58
N LYS A 21 -9.44 -24.06 6.68
CA LYS A 21 -8.25 -24.36 5.87
C LYS A 21 -7.00 -24.20 6.75
N TYR A 22 -6.18 -25.25 6.81
CA TYR A 22 -4.87 -25.15 7.43
C TYR A 22 -3.94 -24.36 6.51
N VAL A 23 -3.42 -23.24 7.01
CA VAL A 23 -2.48 -22.37 6.29
C VAL A 23 -1.34 -22.04 7.23
N ASP A 24 -0.17 -22.64 6.98
CA ASP A 24 1.03 -22.40 7.79
C ASP A 24 1.68 -21.07 7.38
N THR A 25 2.04 -20.92 6.10
CA THR A 25 2.67 -19.71 5.58
C THR A 25 2.11 -19.34 4.23
N PHE A 26 1.77 -18.05 4.05
CA PHE A 26 1.26 -17.49 2.82
C PHE A 26 2.21 -16.39 2.32
N VAL A 27 2.55 -16.41 1.03
CA VAL A 27 3.48 -15.45 0.42
C VAL A 27 2.80 -14.74 -0.74
N ARG A 28 3.05 -13.44 -0.88
CA ARG A 28 2.59 -12.67 -2.05
C ARG A 28 3.58 -11.55 -2.37
N ALA A 29 3.67 -11.23 -3.65
CA ALA A 29 4.43 -10.10 -4.14
C ALA A 29 3.48 -8.97 -4.59
N GLN A 30 3.93 -7.72 -4.44
CA GLN A 30 3.22 -6.54 -4.93
C GLN A 30 4.24 -5.47 -5.32
N ARG A 31 4.06 -4.84 -6.47
CA ARG A 31 4.75 -3.60 -6.84
C ARG A 31 3.92 -2.41 -6.34
N SER A 32 4.54 -1.58 -5.49
CA SER A 32 3.85 -0.49 -4.81
C SER A 32 4.49 0.84 -5.18
N GLN A 33 3.77 1.70 -5.91
CA GLN A 33 4.23 3.06 -6.24
C GLN A 33 3.59 4.08 -5.30
N TYR A 34 4.40 4.96 -4.72
CA TYR A 34 3.87 6.06 -3.92
C TYR A 34 3.23 7.12 -4.83
N ILE A 35 1.97 7.45 -4.55
CA ILE A 35 1.25 8.46 -5.34
C ILE A 35 1.95 9.81 -5.22
N GLY A 36 2.26 10.41 -6.37
CA GLY A 36 2.93 11.70 -6.48
C GLY A 36 4.45 11.62 -6.36
N THR A 37 5.05 10.43 -6.38
CA THR A 37 6.50 10.24 -6.50
C THR A 37 6.81 9.15 -7.53
N GLU A 38 8.08 9.05 -7.92
CA GLU A 38 8.60 7.96 -8.75
C GLU A 38 9.02 6.75 -7.89
N ASP A 39 8.86 6.83 -6.57
CA ASP A 39 9.29 5.78 -5.65
C ASP A 39 8.39 4.56 -5.78
N GLU A 40 8.93 3.53 -6.39
CA GLU A 40 8.31 2.23 -6.57
C GLU A 40 9.07 1.17 -5.77
N TYR A 41 8.34 0.28 -5.09
CA TYR A 41 8.92 -0.81 -4.31
C TYR A 41 8.37 -2.17 -4.73
N LEU A 42 9.25 -3.14 -4.99
CA LEU A 42 8.88 -4.55 -5.02
C LEU A 42 8.76 -5.06 -3.58
N CYS A 43 7.54 -5.38 -3.19
CA CYS A 43 7.20 -5.83 -1.85
C CYS A 43 6.99 -7.34 -1.85
N LEU A 44 7.84 -8.08 -1.15
CA LEU A 44 7.69 -9.51 -0.86
C LEU A 44 7.14 -9.66 0.55
N THR A 45 5.98 -10.29 0.66
CA THR A 45 5.25 -10.33 1.93
C THR A 45 4.91 -11.74 2.32
N ILE A 46 5.19 -12.05 3.59
CA ILE A 46 4.87 -13.32 4.22
C ILE A 46 3.81 -13.05 5.29
N ALA A 47 2.80 -13.90 5.39
CA ALA A 47 1.85 -13.93 6.49
C ALA A 47 1.71 -15.34 7.04
N ARG A 48 1.65 -15.47 8.37
CA ARG A 48 1.51 -16.74 9.09
C ARG A 48 0.87 -16.56 10.46
N PRO A 49 0.31 -17.61 11.08
CA PRO A 49 0.00 -17.60 12.50
C PRO A 49 1.27 -17.29 13.31
N ALA A 50 1.13 -16.50 14.37
CA ALA A 50 2.24 -16.17 15.24
C ALA A 50 2.62 -17.39 16.09
N TYR A 51 3.91 -17.51 16.40
CA TYR A 51 4.41 -18.45 17.38
C TYR A 51 4.99 -17.67 18.57
N PRO A 52 4.67 -18.01 19.83
CA PRO A 52 3.89 -19.18 20.28
C PRO A 52 2.36 -18.96 20.36
N SER A 53 1.82 -17.82 19.91
CA SER A 53 0.38 -17.48 20.05
C SER A 53 -0.38 -17.58 18.71
N PRO A 54 -0.88 -18.77 18.32
CA PRO A 54 -1.48 -19.01 17.00
C PRO A 54 -2.84 -18.31 16.80
N ASN A 55 -3.42 -17.74 17.86
CA ASN A 55 -4.63 -16.90 17.77
C ASN A 55 -4.36 -15.51 17.16
N ARG A 56 -3.09 -15.18 16.88
CA ARG A 56 -2.68 -13.94 16.22
C ARG A 56 -2.06 -14.27 14.88
N ASN A 57 -2.38 -13.47 13.86
CA ASN A 57 -1.70 -13.53 12.58
C ASN A 57 -0.65 -12.42 12.51
N VAL A 58 0.51 -12.75 11.95
CA VAL A 58 1.62 -11.81 11.73
C VAL A 58 1.95 -11.76 10.25
N SER A 59 2.34 -10.57 9.78
CA SER A 59 2.83 -10.40 8.43
C SER A 59 4.07 -9.52 8.44
N VAL A 60 5.03 -9.89 7.59
CA VAL A 60 6.29 -9.19 7.38
C VAL A 60 6.43 -8.92 5.89
N THR A 61 6.79 -7.68 5.55
CA THR A 61 7.07 -7.26 4.18
C THR A 61 8.51 -6.80 4.07
N ILE A 62 9.22 -7.32 3.08
CA ILE A 62 10.49 -6.77 2.60
C ILE A 62 10.17 -5.92 1.38
N GLY A 63 10.51 -4.64 1.43
CA GLY A 63 10.37 -3.70 0.31
C GLY A 63 11.72 -3.39 -0.31
N LEU A 64 11.87 -3.70 -1.60
CA LEU A 64 13.06 -3.38 -2.38
C LEU A 64 12.74 -2.19 -3.29
N LEU A 65 13.52 -1.12 -3.20
CA LEU A 65 13.36 0.05 -4.08
C LEU A 65 13.66 -0.35 -5.53
N MET A 66 12.75 -0.04 -6.45
CA MET A 66 12.85 -0.36 -7.87
C MET A 66 13.81 0.60 -8.59
N SER A 67 15.11 0.37 -8.42
CA SER A 67 16.16 1.00 -9.24
C SER A 67 16.36 0.26 -10.56
N ASP A 68 17.07 0.90 -11.50
CA ASP A 68 17.47 0.28 -12.76
C ASP A 68 18.29 -1.00 -12.52
N GLU A 69 19.22 -0.97 -11.57
CA GLU A 69 20.01 -2.13 -11.16
C GLU A 69 19.12 -3.29 -10.66
N LEU A 70 18.04 -2.99 -9.93
CA LEU A 70 17.12 -4.02 -9.44
C LEU A 70 16.30 -4.60 -10.60
N ARG A 71 15.88 -3.77 -11.56
CA ARG A 71 15.13 -4.20 -12.76
C ARG A 71 15.95 -5.14 -13.62
N GLU A 72 17.26 -4.89 -13.74
CA GLU A 72 18.19 -5.78 -14.45
C GLU A 72 18.39 -7.12 -13.72
N LYS A 73 18.41 -7.12 -12.38
CA LYS A 73 18.67 -8.31 -11.57
C LYS A 73 17.44 -9.18 -11.31
N ILE A 74 16.26 -8.58 -11.16
CA ILE A 74 15.02 -9.27 -10.80
C ILE A 74 14.12 -9.33 -12.03
N ALA A 75 14.43 -10.20 -12.99
CA ALA A 75 13.68 -10.29 -14.26
C ALA A 75 12.17 -10.60 -14.09
N PHE A 76 11.77 -11.21 -12.97
CA PHE A 76 10.37 -11.56 -12.71
C PHE A 76 9.50 -10.39 -12.19
N TYR A 77 10.05 -9.19 -12.01
CA TYR A 77 9.28 -8.09 -11.42
C TYR A 77 8.06 -7.67 -12.27
N GLU A 78 8.07 -7.96 -13.58
CA GLU A 78 6.95 -7.70 -14.50
C GLU A 78 6.01 -8.90 -14.67
N ASP A 79 6.18 -9.96 -13.88
CA ASP A 79 5.28 -11.10 -13.91
C ASP A 79 3.82 -10.63 -13.67
N PRO A 80 2.86 -10.97 -14.56
CA PRO A 80 1.47 -10.56 -14.42
C PRO A 80 0.80 -10.98 -13.11
N ALA A 81 1.33 -11.99 -12.41
CA ALA A 81 0.86 -12.39 -11.10
C ALA A 81 1.22 -11.37 -9.99
N ILE A 82 2.22 -10.51 -10.23
CA ILE A 82 2.63 -9.46 -9.30
C ILE A 82 1.77 -8.22 -9.53
N GLN A 83 0.87 -7.98 -8.59
CA GLN A 83 -0.02 -6.83 -8.68
C GLN A 83 0.77 -5.53 -8.57
N PHE A 84 0.54 -4.62 -9.52
CA PHE A 84 0.91 -3.22 -9.38
C PHE A 84 -0.20 -2.45 -8.66
N ARG A 85 0.18 -1.66 -7.65
CA ARG A 85 -0.75 -0.83 -6.87
C ARG A 85 -0.12 0.51 -6.56
N GLU A 86 -0.82 1.57 -6.87
CA GLU A 86 -0.53 2.87 -6.27
C GLU A 86 -0.92 2.86 -4.79
N VAL A 87 -0.06 3.38 -3.93
CA VAL A 87 -0.22 3.40 -2.46
C VAL A 87 0.13 4.77 -1.88
N ASN A 88 -0.18 4.94 -0.59
CA ASN A 88 0.22 6.11 0.16
C ASN A 88 0.41 5.74 1.65
N LYS A 89 0.69 6.72 2.50
CA LYS A 89 0.93 6.56 3.93
C LYS A 89 -0.38 6.29 4.67
N THR A 90 -1.31 7.24 4.69
CA THR A 90 -2.61 7.14 5.39
C THR A 90 -3.76 7.60 4.50
N CYS A 91 -5.00 7.26 4.86
CA CYS A 91 -6.17 7.65 4.06
C CYS A 91 -6.36 9.17 4.06
N GLU A 92 -6.11 9.82 5.20
CA GLU A 92 -6.24 11.27 5.41
C GLU A 92 -5.29 12.09 4.54
N ARG A 93 -4.16 11.50 4.14
CA ARG A 93 -3.11 12.11 3.31
C ARG A 93 -3.11 11.62 1.86
N CYS A 94 -3.99 10.69 1.51
CA CYS A 94 -4.03 10.08 0.19
C CYS A 94 -4.89 10.91 -0.76
N PRO A 95 -4.34 11.41 -1.89
CA PRO A 95 -5.10 12.21 -2.85
C PRO A 95 -5.97 11.36 -3.80
N LEU A 96 -5.82 10.03 -3.80
CA LEU A 96 -6.58 9.13 -4.68
C LEU A 96 -8.09 9.20 -4.38
N THR A 97 -8.89 9.65 -5.34
CA THR A 97 -10.32 9.93 -5.16
C THR A 97 -11.18 8.66 -5.20
N ASP A 98 -10.85 7.71 -6.05
CA ASP A 98 -11.58 6.46 -6.35
C ASP A 98 -10.99 5.23 -5.62
N CYS A 99 -10.61 5.41 -4.36
CA CYS A 99 -10.01 4.35 -3.55
C CYS A 99 -11.08 3.50 -2.83
N ALA A 100 -11.36 2.30 -3.33
CA ALA A 100 -12.30 1.36 -2.72
C ALA A 100 -11.90 0.93 -1.29
N GLU A 101 -10.61 0.96 -0.98
CA GLU A 101 -10.08 0.58 0.34
C GLU A 101 -10.03 1.75 1.34
N ARG A 102 -10.51 2.94 0.95
CA ARG A 102 -10.50 4.14 1.78
C ARG A 102 -11.33 3.95 3.04
N ALA A 103 -10.69 4.20 4.19
CA ALA A 103 -11.31 4.06 5.49
C ALA A 103 -11.56 5.39 6.22
N ALA A 104 -10.96 6.47 5.72
CA ALA A 104 -11.10 7.81 6.27
C ALA A 104 -11.07 8.86 5.14
N PRO A 105 -11.76 10.00 5.31
CA PRO A 105 -11.74 11.08 4.34
C PRO A 105 -10.33 11.69 4.19
N PRO A 106 -9.98 12.25 3.02
CA PRO A 106 -8.66 12.83 2.74
C PRO A 106 -8.48 14.22 3.39
N ALA A 107 -8.67 14.32 4.71
CA ALA A 107 -8.73 15.59 5.44
C ALA A 107 -7.48 16.47 5.27
N VAL A 108 -6.28 15.88 5.15
CA VAL A 108 -5.04 16.64 4.95
C VAL A 108 -4.93 17.16 3.52
N VAL A 109 -5.44 16.40 2.54
CA VAL A 109 -5.48 16.83 1.13
C VAL A 109 -6.44 18.01 0.99
N ASN A 110 -7.67 17.86 1.51
CA ASN A 110 -8.68 18.92 1.46
C ASN A 110 -8.17 20.23 2.09
N LYS A 111 -7.54 20.15 3.27
CA LYS A 111 -6.94 21.33 3.91
C LYS A 111 -5.86 21.96 3.04
N ARG A 112 -4.99 21.17 2.41
CA ARG A 112 -3.93 21.70 1.53
C ARG A 112 -4.53 22.40 0.31
N GLU A 113 -5.56 21.83 -0.29
CA GLU A 113 -6.27 22.44 -1.42
C GLU A 113 -6.96 23.74 -1.01
N GLU A 114 -7.61 23.79 0.15
CA GLU A 114 -8.21 25.00 0.70
C GLU A 114 -7.17 26.11 0.88
N TRP A 115 -6.05 25.80 1.53
CA TRP A 115 -4.94 26.75 1.69
C TRP A 115 -4.40 27.24 0.35
N ARG A 116 -4.24 26.34 -0.62
CA ARG A 116 -3.79 26.69 -1.97
C ARG A 116 -4.76 27.66 -2.65
N ARG A 117 -6.06 27.41 -2.59
CA ARG A 117 -7.08 28.33 -3.14
C ARG A 117 -7.04 29.70 -2.48
N ILE A 118 -6.84 29.76 -1.16
CA ILE A 118 -6.70 31.04 -0.45
C ILE A 118 -5.47 31.80 -0.95
N GLN A 119 -4.33 31.13 -1.11
CA GLN A 119 -3.10 31.77 -1.60
C GLN A 119 -3.24 32.25 -3.05
N GLU A 120 -3.85 31.46 -3.93
CA GLU A 120 -4.12 31.84 -5.31
C GLU A 120 -4.99 33.10 -5.39
N ARG A 121 -6.05 33.19 -4.57
CA ARG A 121 -6.89 34.40 -4.49
C ARG A 121 -6.15 35.63 -3.97
N LEU A 122 -5.27 35.45 -2.98
CA LEU A 122 -4.46 36.57 -2.45
C LEU A 122 -3.46 37.06 -3.49
N ALA A 123 -2.94 36.19 -4.35
CA ALA A 123 -2.06 36.58 -5.45
C ALA A 123 -2.82 37.39 -6.52
N GLU A 124 -4.03 36.98 -6.88
CA GLU A 124 -4.90 37.69 -7.85
C GLU A 124 -5.26 39.11 -7.39
N LEU A 125 -5.43 39.35 -6.08
CA LEU A 125 -5.77 40.67 -5.54
C LEU A 125 -4.57 41.63 -5.48
N ASN A 126 -3.35 41.10 -5.49
CA ASN A 126 -2.11 41.87 -5.40
C ASN A 126 -1.43 42.09 -6.76
N SER A 127 -2.02 41.58 -7.84
CA SER A 127 -1.63 41.80 -9.25
C SER A 127 -2.53 42.83 -9.92
#